data_AF-A0A318D4D4-F1
#
_entry.id   AF-A0A318D4D4-F1
#
_cell.length_a   1.000
_cell.length_b   1.000
_cell.length_c   1.000
_cell.angle_alpha   90.00
_cell.angle_beta   90.00
_cell.angle_gamma   90.00
#
_symmetry.space_group_name_H-M   'P 1'
#
loop_
_entity.id
_entity.type
_entity.pdbx_description
1 polymer ?
#
loop_
_entity_poly.entity_id
_entity_poly.type
_entity_poly.pdbx_seq_one_letter_code
_entity_poly.pdbx_strand_id
1 'polypeptide(L)'
;MNISFEHAKDFSITPALFIAGWKVWFKRFSEHPQQWKYAKMPLGESDDSLSELIRQRSRFSLEVLARMMVPWAYRNSSQVSTEFVRQYSKWLELTSITDDNGKEVEAACLTERAVEYWDSLAFVVQDDFMNYAEARVQADIEAPSSDPVVLDDQGIELIGEDTYPPFVPSADATDDEFIRALVQWIDDAPHQPIYLKKPVGDAVAGWNQRLLRFFWPKPRIGYGLYEATIDPLYYRAIELAKSVDSSDSVEGQVPWDKEWRHMAVKTAVELFDVSGTPQKDVTLENVHHVIEAALNQDENSTAKMNSGWSFLASAATSYLDYEEGRLPMVWWCSRVASSIISRLDFLLAEAGVTELGERFKNIGTVPGYGGTRPRQYTLEWPAGYRSWKTQVAGSKLANQIVHILNTETKANGEKRYAPMPLPAGGEGPWTITGVQRVLFSDGY
;
A
#
# COMPACT_ATOMS: atom_id res chain seq x y z
N MET A 1 -12.14 8.83 -25.15
CA MET A 1 -12.10 7.35 -25.15
C MET A 1 -11.08 6.95 -24.11
N ASN A 2 -11.54 6.17 -23.12
CA ASN A 2 -10.66 5.55 -22.13
C ASN A 2 -9.85 4.42 -22.77
N ILE A 3 -8.76 4.05 -22.12
CA ILE A 3 -7.97 2.87 -22.49
C ILE A 3 -8.55 1.71 -21.70
N SER A 4 -9.09 0.71 -22.40
CA SER A 4 -9.70 -0.50 -21.83
C SER A 4 -8.78 -1.68 -22.10
N PHE A 5 -8.72 -2.58 -21.13
CA PHE A 5 -7.88 -3.77 -21.21
C PHE A 5 -8.78 -5.00 -21.35
N GLU A 6 -8.78 -5.61 -22.55
CA GLU A 6 -9.64 -6.75 -22.90
C GLU A 6 -9.46 -7.91 -21.91
N HIS A 7 -8.20 -8.28 -21.65
CA HIS A 7 -7.86 -9.37 -20.74
C HIS A 7 -8.08 -9.03 -19.25
N ALA A 8 -8.47 -7.80 -18.92
CA ALA A 8 -8.88 -7.39 -17.59
C ALA A 8 -10.40 -7.13 -17.49
N LYS A 9 -11.19 -7.84 -18.31
CA LYS A 9 -12.67 -7.69 -18.40
C LYS A 9 -13.09 -6.25 -18.69
N ASP A 10 -12.44 -5.64 -19.69
CA ASP A 10 -12.70 -4.27 -20.12
C ASP A 10 -12.52 -3.22 -19.03
N PHE A 11 -11.75 -3.53 -17.97
CA PHE A 11 -11.33 -2.53 -17.01
C PHE A 11 -10.68 -1.38 -17.76
N SER A 12 -11.08 -0.15 -17.43
CA SER A 12 -10.69 1.02 -18.20
C SER A 12 -10.10 2.12 -17.33
N ILE A 13 -9.11 2.82 -17.87
CA ILE A 13 -8.46 3.97 -17.26
C ILE A 13 -8.50 5.16 -18.19
N THR A 14 -8.37 6.35 -17.61
CA THR A 14 -8.28 7.58 -18.41
C THR A 14 -6.96 7.61 -19.19
N PRO A 15 -6.91 8.27 -20.36
CA PRO A 15 -5.66 8.47 -21.08
C PRO A 15 -4.63 9.23 -20.24
N ALA A 16 -5.08 10.15 -19.38
CA ALA A 16 -4.19 10.90 -18.48
C ALA A 16 -3.48 9.96 -17.50
N LEU A 17 -4.19 9.00 -16.88
CA LEU A 17 -3.56 8.04 -15.98
C LEU A 17 -2.57 7.13 -16.71
N PHE A 18 -2.89 6.70 -17.93
CA PHE A 18 -1.97 5.88 -18.73
C PHE A 18 -0.70 6.65 -19.11
N ILE A 19 -0.81 7.91 -19.56
CA ILE A 19 0.34 8.76 -19.87
C ILE A 19 1.16 9.06 -18.60
N ALA A 20 0.51 9.27 -17.46
CA ALA A 20 1.20 9.41 -16.18
C ALA A 20 1.99 8.13 -15.82
N GLY A 21 1.37 6.95 -15.99
CA GLY A 21 2.03 5.65 -15.85
C GLY A 21 3.27 5.52 -16.73
N TRP A 22 3.14 5.86 -18.01
CA TRP A 22 4.25 5.91 -18.97
C TRP A 22 5.39 6.80 -18.47
N LYS A 23 5.08 8.03 -18.03
CA LYS A 23 6.08 8.97 -17.49
C LYS A 23 6.79 8.42 -16.25
N VAL A 24 6.05 7.81 -15.33
CA VAL A 24 6.61 7.20 -14.13
C VAL A 24 7.53 6.02 -14.49
N TRP A 25 7.13 5.20 -15.47
CA TRP A 25 7.93 4.07 -15.94
C TRP A 25 9.27 4.53 -16.53
N PHE A 26 9.24 5.56 -17.38
CA PHE A 26 10.44 6.21 -17.90
C PHE A 26 11.31 6.79 -16.78
N LYS A 27 10.71 7.50 -15.83
CA LYS A 27 11.41 8.08 -14.68
C LYS A 27 12.15 7.01 -13.86
N ARG A 28 11.56 5.83 -13.71
CA ARG A 28 12.05 4.78 -12.81
C ARG A 28 13.05 3.83 -13.48
N PHE A 29 12.83 3.48 -14.75
CA PHE A 29 13.52 2.36 -15.37
C PHE A 29 14.26 2.70 -16.67
N SER A 30 14.02 3.86 -17.27
CA SER A 30 14.76 4.27 -18.49
C SER A 30 16.11 4.90 -18.13
N GLU A 31 17.11 4.67 -18.97
CA GLU A 31 18.39 5.39 -18.92
C GLU A 31 18.26 6.87 -19.31
N HIS A 32 17.17 7.23 -20.00
CA HIS A 32 16.89 8.59 -20.45
C HIS A 32 15.50 9.09 -20.00
N PRO A 33 15.27 9.31 -18.68
CA PRO A 33 13.97 9.71 -18.13
C PRO A 33 13.30 10.91 -18.79
N GLN A 34 14.08 11.88 -19.27
CA GLN A 34 13.57 13.12 -19.86
C GLN A 34 13.01 12.92 -21.26
N GLN A 35 13.30 11.80 -21.92
CA GLN A 35 12.90 11.52 -23.29
C GLN A 35 11.52 10.87 -23.40
N TRP A 36 10.77 10.73 -22.30
CA TRP A 36 9.47 10.04 -22.26
C TRP A 36 8.46 10.46 -23.35
N LYS A 37 8.56 11.70 -23.87
CA LYS A 37 7.69 12.21 -24.95
C LYS A 37 7.94 11.55 -26.31
N TYR A 38 9.19 11.19 -26.60
CA TYR A 38 9.62 10.73 -27.94
C TYR A 38 10.27 9.36 -27.92
N ALA A 39 10.59 8.86 -26.72
CA ALA A 39 11.21 7.57 -26.56
C ALA A 39 10.21 6.42 -26.76
N LYS A 40 10.78 5.26 -27.05
CA LYS A 40 10.06 4.04 -27.38
C LYS A 40 10.17 3.07 -26.22
N MET A 41 9.16 2.22 -26.06
CA MET A 41 9.15 1.13 -25.10
C MET A 41 8.83 -0.17 -25.83
N PRO A 42 9.60 -1.26 -25.63
CA PRO A 42 9.26 -2.54 -26.22
C PRO A 42 7.85 -2.95 -25.81
N LEU A 43 7.09 -3.59 -26.71
CA LEU A 43 5.75 -4.10 -26.38
C LEU A 43 5.86 -5.08 -25.21
N GLY A 44 6.71 -6.10 -25.38
CA GLY A 44 6.99 -7.10 -24.35
C GLY A 44 5.81 -8.04 -24.06
N GLU A 45 4.91 -8.24 -25.03
CA GLU A 45 3.80 -9.20 -24.93
C GLU A 45 4.30 -10.56 -24.46
N SER A 46 3.65 -11.12 -23.44
CA SER A 46 4.05 -12.38 -22.83
C SER A 46 2.92 -12.99 -22.02
N ASP A 47 2.88 -14.31 -21.96
CA ASP A 47 1.97 -15.11 -21.12
C ASP A 47 2.57 -15.43 -19.74
N ASP A 48 3.85 -15.10 -19.50
CA ASP A 48 4.51 -15.30 -18.22
C ASP A 48 3.81 -14.50 -17.11
N SER A 49 3.96 -14.93 -15.86
CA SER A 49 3.49 -14.17 -14.70
C SER A 49 4.23 -12.84 -14.57
N LEU A 50 3.63 -11.87 -13.86
CA LEU A 50 4.29 -10.57 -13.65
C LEU A 50 5.61 -10.71 -12.90
N SER A 51 5.68 -11.65 -11.94
CA SER A 51 6.92 -11.92 -11.19
C SER A 51 8.03 -12.46 -12.11
N GLU A 52 7.69 -13.38 -13.02
CA GLU A 52 8.65 -13.94 -13.99
C GLU A 52 9.17 -12.87 -14.95
N LEU A 53 8.29 -12.02 -15.49
CA LEU A 53 8.68 -10.93 -16.39
C LEU A 53 9.71 -9.98 -15.75
N ILE A 54 9.53 -9.66 -14.48
CA ILE A 54 10.45 -8.81 -13.74
C ILE A 54 11.79 -9.54 -13.50
N ARG A 55 11.76 -10.81 -13.08
CA ARG A 55 12.97 -11.62 -12.86
C ARG A 55 13.80 -11.81 -14.13
N GLN A 56 13.14 -11.92 -15.29
CA GLN A 56 13.79 -12.04 -16.60
C GLN A 56 14.35 -10.71 -17.14
N ARG A 57 14.34 -9.63 -16.35
CA ARG A 57 14.78 -8.27 -16.71
C ARG A 57 13.95 -7.59 -17.82
N SER A 58 12.75 -8.08 -18.09
CA SER A 58 11.81 -7.48 -19.05
C SER A 58 10.94 -6.38 -18.43
N ARG A 59 11.40 -5.77 -17.33
CA ARG A 59 10.65 -4.76 -16.55
C ARG A 59 10.35 -3.48 -17.33
N PHE A 60 11.23 -3.07 -18.25
CA PHE A 60 11.00 -1.87 -19.07
C PHE A 60 10.26 -2.25 -20.36
N SER A 61 8.96 -2.50 -20.24
CA SER A 61 8.08 -2.86 -21.36
C SER A 61 6.68 -2.29 -21.18
N LEU A 62 5.97 -2.10 -22.30
CA LEU A 62 4.58 -1.63 -22.31
C LEU A 62 3.67 -2.64 -21.60
N GLU A 63 3.97 -3.93 -21.74
CA GLU A 63 3.27 -5.03 -21.09
C GLU A 63 3.31 -4.92 -19.56
N VAL A 64 4.50 -4.76 -18.99
CA VAL A 64 4.63 -4.63 -17.53
C VAL A 64 3.94 -3.35 -17.04
N LEU A 65 4.10 -2.22 -17.76
CA LEU A 65 3.37 -0.99 -17.46
C LEU A 65 1.84 -1.21 -17.46
N ALA A 66 1.29 -1.87 -18.48
CA ALA A 66 -0.14 -2.14 -18.60
C ALA A 66 -0.66 -3.04 -17.46
N ARG A 67 0.10 -4.09 -17.10
CA ARG A 67 -0.19 -4.94 -15.94
C ARG A 67 -0.19 -4.16 -14.62
N MET A 68 0.65 -3.15 -14.47
CA MET A 68 0.63 -2.27 -13.29
C MET A 68 -0.60 -1.37 -13.22
N MET A 69 -1.27 -1.12 -14.35
CA MET A 69 -2.45 -0.25 -14.41
C MET A 69 -3.78 -0.98 -14.16
N VAL A 70 -3.81 -2.31 -14.24
CA VAL A 70 -5.02 -3.11 -14.02
C VAL A 70 -5.13 -3.63 -12.57
N PRO A 71 -6.35 -4.01 -12.12
CA PRO A 71 -6.53 -4.64 -10.81
C PRO A 71 -5.66 -5.88 -10.63
N TRP A 72 -5.27 -6.14 -9.38
CA TRP A 72 -4.35 -7.21 -9.00
C TRP A 72 -4.71 -8.58 -9.64
N ALA A 73 -6.00 -8.90 -9.73
CA ALA A 73 -6.50 -10.18 -10.24
C ALA A 73 -6.15 -10.46 -11.70
N TYR A 74 -5.69 -9.47 -12.46
CA TYR A 74 -5.39 -9.58 -13.89
C TYR A 74 -3.89 -9.40 -14.21
N ARG A 75 -3.05 -9.18 -13.19
CA ARG A 75 -1.63 -8.86 -13.40
C ARG A 75 -0.79 -10.01 -13.93
N ASN A 76 -1.28 -11.26 -13.87
CA ASN A 76 -0.63 -12.44 -14.46
C ASN A 76 -1.20 -12.81 -15.83
N SER A 77 -1.85 -11.87 -16.51
CA SER A 77 -2.38 -12.07 -17.86
C SER A 77 -1.81 -11.00 -18.78
N SER A 78 -1.48 -11.39 -20.02
CA SER A 78 -1.03 -10.44 -21.04
C SER A 78 -2.02 -9.29 -21.17
N GLN A 79 -1.59 -8.03 -21.28
CA GLN A 79 -2.48 -6.87 -21.41
C GLN A 79 -2.29 -6.10 -22.73
N VAL A 80 -1.20 -6.33 -23.43
CA VAL A 80 -0.85 -5.59 -24.64
C VAL A 80 -0.57 -6.53 -25.79
N SER A 81 -0.89 -6.05 -26.98
CA SER A 81 -0.61 -6.69 -28.26
C SER A 81 -0.48 -5.61 -29.34
N THR A 82 -0.09 -5.99 -30.55
CA THR A 82 -0.11 -5.05 -31.68
C THR A 82 -1.52 -4.51 -31.96
N GLU A 83 -2.56 -5.32 -31.74
CA GLU A 83 -3.95 -4.90 -31.91
C GLU A 83 -4.38 -3.90 -30.85
N PHE A 84 -3.93 -4.07 -29.60
CA PHE A 84 -4.14 -3.07 -28.54
C PHE A 84 -3.57 -1.69 -28.96
N VAL A 85 -2.36 -1.66 -29.51
CA VAL A 85 -1.74 -0.40 -29.98
C VAL A 85 -2.55 0.22 -31.13
N ARG A 86 -3.04 -0.59 -32.08
CA ARG A 86 -3.88 -0.11 -33.19
C ARG A 86 -5.23 0.43 -32.71
N GLN A 87 -5.88 -0.27 -31.80
CA GLN A 87 -7.13 0.15 -31.18
C GLN A 87 -6.98 1.51 -30.48
N TYR A 88 -5.85 1.74 -29.83
CA TYR A 88 -5.51 2.99 -29.16
C TYR A 88 -4.56 3.88 -29.96
N SER A 89 -4.61 3.80 -31.30
CA SER A 89 -3.77 4.58 -32.24
C SER A 89 -3.88 6.11 -32.09
N LYS A 90 -4.91 6.59 -31.39
CA LYS A 90 -5.01 8.00 -30.98
C LYS A 90 -3.91 8.40 -29.99
N TRP A 91 -3.50 7.46 -29.14
CA TRP A 91 -2.62 7.68 -27.99
C TRP A 91 -1.25 7.02 -28.14
N LEU A 92 -1.20 5.88 -28.84
CA LEU A 92 0.00 5.08 -29.06
C LEU A 92 0.28 4.92 -30.56
N GLU A 93 1.56 4.82 -30.91
CA GLU A 93 2.03 4.52 -32.26
C GLU A 93 2.90 3.26 -32.22
N LEU A 94 2.65 2.33 -33.14
CA LEU A 94 3.45 1.12 -33.29
C LEU A 94 4.76 1.46 -34.01
N THR A 95 5.87 0.96 -33.47
CA THR A 95 7.22 1.21 -33.98
C THR A 95 8.13 0.01 -33.68
N SER A 96 9.43 0.18 -33.87
CA SER A 96 10.44 -0.81 -33.52
C SER A 96 11.63 -0.17 -32.81
N ILE A 97 12.32 -0.99 -32.01
CA ILE A 97 13.63 -0.71 -31.42
C ILE A 97 14.57 -1.88 -31.71
N THR A 98 15.87 -1.62 -31.62
CA THR A 98 16.89 -2.66 -31.65
C THR A 98 17.23 -3.07 -30.23
N ASP A 99 17.14 -4.35 -29.91
CA ASP A 99 17.53 -4.89 -28.60
C ASP A 99 19.06 -5.01 -28.45
N ASP A 100 19.52 -5.40 -27.26
CA ASP A 100 20.96 -5.54 -26.95
C ASP A 100 21.68 -6.58 -27.84
N ASN A 101 20.93 -7.48 -28.49
CA ASN A 101 21.46 -8.48 -29.41
C ASN A 101 21.44 -8.02 -30.87
N GLY A 102 21.06 -6.76 -31.14
CA GLY A 102 20.96 -6.23 -32.48
C GLY A 102 19.69 -6.66 -33.22
N LYS A 103 18.72 -7.30 -32.55
CA LYS A 103 17.47 -7.75 -33.14
C LYS A 103 16.43 -6.65 -33.09
N GLU A 104 15.71 -6.45 -34.18
CA GLU A 104 14.57 -5.56 -34.22
C GLU A 104 13.39 -6.20 -33.48
N VAL A 105 12.85 -5.47 -32.50
CA VAL A 105 11.70 -5.89 -31.68
C VAL A 105 10.59 -4.84 -31.76
N GLU A 106 9.35 -5.30 -31.69
CA GLU A 106 8.18 -4.43 -31.71
C GLU A 106 8.15 -3.53 -30.47
N ALA A 107 7.87 -2.25 -30.69
CA ALA A 107 7.81 -1.23 -29.67
C ALA A 107 6.64 -0.29 -29.91
N ALA A 108 6.32 0.52 -28.90
CA ALA A 108 5.37 1.61 -29.01
C ALA A 108 5.99 2.92 -28.56
N CYS A 109 5.43 4.03 -29.01
CA CYS A 109 5.66 5.36 -28.44
C CYS A 109 4.33 6.11 -28.28
N LEU A 110 4.36 7.20 -27.52
CA LEU A 110 3.23 8.13 -27.46
C LEU A 110 3.09 8.86 -28.80
N THR A 111 1.86 9.09 -29.24
CA THR A 111 1.60 9.98 -30.38
C THR A 111 1.81 11.44 -30.00
N GLU A 112 2.03 12.31 -30.99
CA GLU A 112 2.04 13.77 -30.78
C GLU A 112 0.77 14.24 -30.07
N ARG A 113 -0.39 13.69 -30.46
CA ARG A 113 -1.67 13.98 -29.84
C ARG A 113 -1.76 13.59 -28.36
N ALA A 114 -1.13 12.48 -27.95
CA ALA A 114 -1.06 12.10 -26.54
C ALA A 114 -0.24 13.11 -25.74
N VAL A 115 0.88 13.55 -26.30
CA VAL A 115 1.76 14.57 -25.69
C VAL A 115 1.03 15.92 -25.58
N GLU A 116 0.39 16.38 -26.66
CA GLU A 116 -0.43 17.60 -26.65
C GLU A 116 -1.58 17.54 -25.64
N TYR A 117 -2.27 16.40 -25.58
CA TYR A 117 -3.34 16.20 -24.60
C TYR A 117 -2.81 16.32 -23.18
N TRP A 118 -1.69 15.66 -22.87
CA TRP A 118 -1.05 15.77 -21.56
C TRP A 118 -0.66 17.22 -21.25
N ASP A 119 0.04 17.89 -22.17
CA ASP A 119 0.52 19.25 -21.99
C ASP A 119 -0.65 20.27 -21.88
N SER A 120 -1.83 19.94 -22.41
CA SER A 120 -3.05 20.77 -22.28
C SER A 120 -3.72 20.70 -20.89
N LEU A 121 -3.42 19.66 -20.09
CA LEU A 121 -3.98 19.53 -18.75
C LEU A 121 -3.40 20.58 -17.81
N ALA A 122 -4.23 21.12 -16.91
CA ALA A 122 -3.75 21.99 -15.84
C ALA A 122 -2.69 21.27 -14.98
N PHE A 123 -1.70 22.01 -14.49
CA PHE A 123 -0.60 21.45 -13.70
C PHE A 123 -1.08 20.59 -12.51
N VAL A 124 -2.12 21.05 -11.80
CA VAL A 124 -2.69 20.33 -10.66
C VAL A 124 -3.24 18.96 -11.09
N VAL A 125 -3.95 18.91 -12.21
CA VAL A 125 -4.50 17.67 -12.77
C VAL A 125 -3.39 16.71 -13.23
N GLN A 126 -2.33 17.25 -13.85
CA GLN A 126 -1.15 16.45 -14.20
C GLN A 126 -0.51 15.86 -12.95
N ASP A 127 -0.35 16.66 -11.90
CA ASP A 127 0.27 16.22 -10.65
C ASP A 127 -0.56 15.15 -9.94
N ASP A 128 -1.89 15.27 -9.93
CA ASP A 128 -2.80 14.25 -9.37
C ASP A 128 -2.64 12.90 -10.09
N PHE A 129 -2.68 12.88 -11.42
CA PHE A 129 -2.48 11.63 -12.18
C PHE A 129 -1.06 11.08 -12.03
N MET A 130 -0.05 11.94 -11.94
CA MET A 130 1.32 11.51 -11.60
C MET A 130 1.37 10.89 -10.20
N ASN A 131 0.64 11.44 -9.21
CA ASN A 131 0.58 10.88 -7.87
C ASN A 131 -0.10 9.50 -7.88
N TYR A 132 -1.23 9.33 -8.57
CA TYR A 132 -1.89 8.02 -8.69
C TYR A 132 -1.02 6.99 -9.42
N ALA A 133 -0.36 7.39 -10.51
CA ALA A 133 0.57 6.52 -11.22
C ALA A 133 1.78 6.14 -10.36
N GLU A 134 2.37 7.10 -9.65
CA GLU A 134 3.46 6.81 -8.71
C GLU A 134 2.99 5.88 -7.58
N ALA A 135 1.80 6.11 -7.01
CA ALA A 135 1.23 5.24 -5.98
C ALA A 135 1.10 3.80 -6.49
N ARG A 136 0.59 3.57 -7.70
CA ARG A 136 0.48 2.20 -8.29
C ARG A 136 1.83 1.52 -8.50
N VAL A 137 2.89 2.29 -8.72
CA VAL A 137 4.24 1.79 -8.98
C VAL A 137 5.04 1.61 -7.69
N GLN A 138 4.76 2.41 -6.66
CA GLN A 138 5.36 2.25 -5.32
C GLN A 138 4.60 1.26 -4.45
N ALA A 139 3.29 1.12 -4.65
CA ALA A 139 2.46 0.20 -3.88
C ALA A 139 2.98 -1.22 -4.01
N ASP A 140 2.76 -1.98 -2.97
CA ASP A 140 2.96 -3.41 -2.99
C ASP A 140 2.13 -4.05 -4.11
N ILE A 141 2.82 -4.86 -4.91
CA ILE A 141 2.27 -5.35 -6.15
C ILE A 141 1.61 -6.69 -5.89
N GLU A 142 0.33 -6.63 -5.52
CA GLU A 142 -0.52 -7.81 -5.44
C GLU A 142 -0.70 -8.44 -6.84
N ALA A 143 -0.58 -9.77 -6.94
CA ALA A 143 -0.84 -10.55 -8.14
C ALA A 143 -1.57 -11.87 -7.76
N PRO A 144 -2.13 -12.63 -8.72
CA PRO A 144 -2.79 -13.90 -8.44
C PRO A 144 -1.89 -14.99 -7.85
N SER A 145 -0.57 -14.85 -8.00
CA SER A 145 0.44 -15.77 -7.46
C SER A 145 0.83 -15.42 -6.01
N SER A 146 1.30 -16.42 -5.27
CA SER A 146 1.99 -16.22 -3.98
C SER A 146 3.39 -15.62 -4.15
N ASP A 147 3.95 -15.71 -5.35
CA ASP A 147 5.25 -15.16 -5.69
C ASP A 147 5.26 -13.63 -5.55
N PRO A 148 6.22 -13.06 -4.81
CA PRO A 148 6.31 -11.63 -4.67
C PRO A 148 6.71 -10.98 -5.99
N VAL A 149 6.15 -9.80 -6.22
CA VAL A 149 6.44 -8.99 -7.39
C VAL A 149 7.26 -7.79 -6.92
N VAL A 150 8.59 -7.90 -7.04
CA VAL A 150 9.54 -6.91 -6.54
C VAL A 150 10.16 -6.16 -7.71
N LEU A 151 9.74 -4.91 -7.95
CA LEU A 151 10.25 -4.09 -9.06
C LEU A 151 11.71 -3.63 -8.89
N ASP A 152 12.18 -3.62 -7.64
CA ASP A 152 13.49 -3.11 -7.26
C ASP A 152 14.45 -4.25 -6.90
N ASP A 153 15.53 -4.39 -7.67
CA ASP A 153 16.55 -5.44 -7.50
C ASP A 153 17.38 -5.39 -6.18
N GLN A 154 16.92 -4.72 -5.12
CA GLN A 154 17.75 -4.48 -3.92
C GLN A 154 17.97 -5.70 -3.01
N GLY A 155 17.63 -6.91 -3.46
CA GLY A 155 17.81 -8.12 -2.66
C GLY A 155 16.85 -8.18 -1.46
N ILE A 156 17.12 -9.12 -0.55
CA ILE A 156 16.31 -9.38 0.64
C ILE A 156 16.96 -8.66 1.83
N GLU A 157 16.19 -7.88 2.58
CA GLU A 157 16.64 -7.19 3.79
C GLU A 157 16.62 -8.18 4.98
N LEU A 158 17.74 -8.26 5.69
CA LEU A 158 17.88 -9.02 6.94
C LEU A 158 17.76 -8.06 8.12
N ILE A 159 16.69 -8.19 8.89
CA ILE A 159 16.48 -7.34 10.07
C ILE A 159 17.42 -7.77 11.19
N GLY A 160 18.06 -6.80 11.84
CA GLY A 160 18.96 -7.00 12.98
C GLY A 160 20.46 -6.99 12.65
N GLU A 161 20.84 -6.93 11.37
CA GLU A 161 22.26 -6.79 10.99
C GLU A 161 22.81 -5.38 11.30
N ASP A 162 22.00 -4.34 11.11
CA ASP A 162 22.43 -2.94 11.27
C ASP A 162 22.02 -2.32 12.62
N THR A 163 20.99 -2.84 13.28
CA THR A 163 20.50 -2.30 14.56
C THR A 163 19.86 -3.40 15.40
N TYR A 164 20.48 -3.71 16.52
CA TYR A 164 19.99 -4.71 17.48
C TYR A 164 18.91 -4.12 18.39
N PRO A 165 17.87 -4.89 18.79
CA PRO A 165 16.85 -4.42 19.72
C PRO A 165 17.45 -4.02 21.08
N PRO A 166 16.85 -3.03 21.77
CA PRO A 166 17.35 -2.55 23.06
C PRO A 166 17.29 -3.62 24.16
N PHE A 167 16.33 -4.54 24.05
CA PHE A 167 16.25 -5.74 24.88
C PHE A 167 15.50 -6.85 24.12
N VAL A 168 15.74 -8.09 24.52
CA VAL A 168 15.05 -9.28 24.01
C VAL A 168 14.34 -9.94 25.19
N PRO A 169 13.01 -10.12 25.17
CA PRO A 169 12.28 -10.87 26.20
C PRO A 169 12.76 -12.33 26.28
N SER A 170 12.46 -13.04 27.37
CA SER A 170 12.72 -14.49 27.44
C SER A 170 11.77 -15.26 26.51
N ALA A 171 12.14 -16.48 26.10
CA ALA A 171 11.32 -17.32 25.21
C ALA A 171 9.88 -17.54 25.73
N ASP A 172 9.73 -17.64 27.06
CA ASP A 172 8.48 -17.87 27.77
C ASP A 172 7.72 -16.58 28.14
N ALA A 173 8.27 -15.40 27.80
CA ALA A 173 7.61 -14.12 28.01
C ALA A 173 6.32 -14.00 27.19
N THR A 174 5.41 -13.17 27.70
CA THR A 174 4.09 -12.94 27.10
C THR A 174 4.18 -12.18 25.77
N ASP A 175 3.19 -12.33 24.88
CA ASP A 175 3.13 -11.55 23.63
C ASP A 175 3.16 -10.04 23.88
N ASP A 176 2.56 -9.57 24.99
CA ASP A 176 2.59 -8.16 25.38
C ASP A 176 4.03 -7.65 25.66
N GLU A 177 4.91 -8.48 26.22
CA GLU A 177 6.32 -8.12 26.44
C GLU A 177 7.10 -8.02 25.13
N PHE A 178 6.80 -8.90 24.17
CA PHE A 178 7.36 -8.82 22.82
C PHE A 178 6.85 -7.59 22.05
N ILE A 179 5.58 -7.21 22.23
CA ILE A 179 5.05 -5.97 21.64
C ILE A 179 5.74 -4.75 22.26
N ARG A 180 5.96 -4.71 23.58
CA ARG A 180 6.74 -3.62 24.21
C ARG A 180 8.17 -3.56 23.67
N ALA A 181 8.83 -4.70 23.52
CA ALA A 181 10.17 -4.77 22.93
C ALA A 181 10.18 -4.25 21.49
N LEU A 182 9.17 -4.61 20.68
CA LEU A 182 8.99 -4.09 19.33
C LEU A 182 8.77 -2.58 19.31
N VAL A 183 7.92 -2.03 20.19
CA VAL A 183 7.64 -0.60 20.25
C VAL A 183 8.90 0.18 20.64
N GLN A 184 9.64 -0.30 21.64
CA GLN A 184 10.89 0.33 22.04
C GLN A 184 11.95 0.21 20.95
N TRP A 185 12.05 -0.93 20.26
CA TRP A 185 12.99 -1.07 19.15
C TRP A 185 12.71 -0.10 18.00
N ILE A 186 11.43 0.11 17.63
CA ILE A 186 11.07 1.11 16.62
C ILE A 186 11.42 2.53 17.11
N ASP A 187 11.24 2.83 18.39
CA ASP A 187 11.60 4.14 18.95
C ASP A 187 13.12 4.38 18.89
N ASP A 188 13.92 3.40 19.31
CA ASP A 188 15.37 3.53 19.45
C ASP A 188 16.13 3.39 18.12
N ALA A 189 15.64 2.57 17.19
CA ALA A 189 16.35 2.30 15.96
C ALA A 189 16.40 3.53 15.03
N PRO A 190 17.53 3.79 14.35
CA PRO A 190 17.56 4.76 13.26
C PRO A 190 16.63 4.34 12.12
N HIS A 191 15.99 5.34 11.50
CA HIS A 191 15.16 5.21 10.31
C HIS A 191 15.61 6.19 9.24
N GLN A 192 15.91 5.67 8.06
CA GLN A 192 16.20 6.47 6.88
C GLN A 192 15.05 6.27 5.88
N PRO A 193 14.18 7.27 5.67
CA PRO A 193 13.19 7.21 4.61
C PRO A 193 13.89 7.08 3.26
N ILE A 194 13.40 6.18 2.41
CA ILE A 194 13.99 5.89 1.11
C ILE A 194 12.93 6.04 0.02
N TYR A 195 13.30 6.60 -1.11
CA TYR A 195 12.44 6.74 -2.29
C TYR A 195 13.25 6.43 -3.53
N LEU A 196 12.77 5.51 -4.37
CA LEU A 196 13.47 5.05 -5.57
C LEU A 196 14.94 4.70 -5.28
N LYS A 197 15.17 3.89 -4.23
CA LYS A 197 16.49 3.42 -3.78
C LYS A 197 17.44 4.51 -3.24
N LYS A 198 16.95 5.73 -3.04
CA LYS A 198 17.77 6.85 -2.54
C LYS A 198 17.28 7.29 -1.17
N PRO A 199 18.19 7.57 -0.22
CA PRO A 199 17.81 8.17 1.05
C PRO A 199 17.17 9.54 0.81
N VAL A 200 16.16 9.85 1.62
CA VAL A 200 15.39 11.09 1.60
C VAL A 200 15.55 11.78 2.94
N GLY A 201 16.22 12.93 2.94
CA GLY A 201 16.53 13.65 4.17
C GLY A 201 17.48 12.88 5.08
N ASP A 202 17.59 13.33 6.33
CA ASP A 202 18.45 12.72 7.34
C ASP A 202 17.76 11.55 8.05
N ALA A 203 18.56 10.60 8.52
CA ALA A 203 18.09 9.54 9.40
C ALA A 203 17.52 10.12 10.71
N VAL A 204 16.46 9.51 11.21
CA VAL A 204 15.76 9.92 12.43
C VAL A 204 15.57 8.75 13.39
N ALA A 205 15.34 9.03 14.66
CA ALA A 205 14.91 8.05 15.66
C ALA A 205 13.70 8.59 16.42
N GLY A 206 12.91 7.70 16.99
CA GLY A 206 11.67 8.01 17.71
C GLY A 206 10.42 7.91 16.83
N TRP A 207 9.32 7.42 17.40
CA TRP A 207 8.05 7.29 16.70
C TRP A 207 7.55 8.61 16.10
N ASN A 208 7.67 9.72 16.85
CA ASN A 208 7.24 11.05 16.41
C ASN A 208 8.05 11.55 15.20
N GLN A 209 9.37 11.38 15.21
CA GLN A 209 10.21 11.82 14.10
C GLN A 209 10.01 10.95 12.86
N ARG A 210 9.81 9.64 13.02
CA ARG A 210 9.42 8.74 11.93
C ARG A 210 8.11 9.20 11.28
N LEU A 211 7.11 9.59 12.09
CA LEU A 211 5.85 10.12 11.56
C LEU A 211 6.04 11.44 10.80
N LEU A 212 6.86 12.37 11.31
CA LEU A 212 7.17 13.62 10.62
C LEU A 212 7.93 13.41 9.30
N ARG A 213 8.64 12.29 9.16
CA ARG A 213 9.33 11.89 7.93
C ARG A 213 8.47 11.08 6.96
N PHE A 214 7.25 10.72 7.35
CA PHE A 214 6.32 10.02 6.47
C PHE A 214 6.09 10.81 5.18
N PHE A 215 6.05 10.10 4.06
CA PHE A 215 5.57 10.61 2.79
C PHE A 215 4.87 9.50 2.00
N TRP A 216 3.93 9.87 1.15
CA TRP A 216 3.33 8.96 0.18
C TRP A 216 2.68 9.72 -0.98
N PRO A 217 2.87 9.30 -2.24
CA PRO A 217 3.74 8.22 -2.72
C PRO A 217 5.19 8.66 -2.95
N LYS A 218 5.48 9.96 -2.78
CA LYS A 218 6.79 10.57 -3.05
C LYS A 218 7.15 11.64 -2.02
N PRO A 219 8.44 11.96 -1.81
CA PRO A 219 8.90 12.86 -0.76
C PRO A 219 8.25 14.24 -0.72
N ARG A 220 7.85 14.78 -1.88
CA ARG A 220 7.17 16.08 -1.94
C ARG A 220 5.78 16.06 -1.28
N ILE A 221 5.16 14.88 -1.19
CA ILE A 221 3.88 14.64 -0.52
C ILE A 221 4.17 14.06 0.87
N GLY A 222 4.78 14.88 1.71
CA GLY A 222 5.07 14.55 3.11
C GLY A 222 3.82 14.52 3.97
N TYR A 223 3.98 14.16 5.26
CA TYR A 223 2.91 13.94 6.23
C TYR A 223 1.76 14.96 6.17
N GLY A 224 2.05 16.26 6.33
CA GLY A 224 1.00 17.29 6.33
C GLY A 224 0.21 17.39 5.02
N LEU A 225 0.89 17.29 3.86
CA LEU A 225 0.22 17.39 2.56
C LEU A 225 -0.56 16.10 2.24
N TYR A 226 -0.04 14.95 2.65
CA TYR A 226 -0.71 13.68 2.49
C TYR A 226 -2.02 13.66 3.31
N GLU A 227 -1.98 14.06 4.58
CA GLU A 227 -3.17 14.08 5.43
C GLU A 227 -4.21 15.08 4.90
N ALA A 228 -3.80 16.27 4.48
CA ALA A 228 -4.71 17.23 3.83
C ALA A 228 -5.37 16.68 2.55
N THR A 229 -4.70 15.77 1.84
CA THR A 229 -5.24 15.11 0.65
C THR A 229 -6.25 14.02 1.02
N ILE A 230 -6.04 13.34 2.14
CA ILE A 230 -6.79 12.14 2.51
C ILE A 230 -7.94 12.38 3.49
N ASP A 231 -7.87 13.47 4.27
CA ASP A 231 -8.90 13.88 5.22
C ASP A 231 -10.31 13.92 4.61
N PRO A 232 -10.53 14.44 3.38
CA PRO A 232 -11.86 14.40 2.77
C PRO A 232 -12.34 12.98 2.41
N LEU A 233 -11.41 12.04 2.19
CA LEU A 233 -11.76 10.63 1.95
C LEU A 233 -12.14 9.96 3.27
N TYR A 234 -11.36 10.19 4.32
CA TYR A 234 -11.63 9.69 5.67
C TYR A 234 -12.96 10.22 6.20
N TYR A 235 -13.22 11.53 6.08
CA TYR A 235 -14.49 12.13 6.46
C TYR A 235 -15.67 11.40 5.81
N ARG A 236 -15.62 11.17 4.49
CA ARG A 236 -16.69 10.44 3.79
C ARG A 236 -16.83 8.99 4.24
N ALA A 237 -15.72 8.28 4.42
CA ALA A 237 -15.73 6.91 4.90
C ALA A 237 -16.35 6.80 6.31
N ILE A 238 -16.03 7.75 7.20
CA ILE A 238 -16.58 7.84 8.56
C ILE A 238 -18.08 8.09 8.52
N GLU A 239 -18.57 9.04 7.71
CA GLU A 239 -20.02 9.32 7.65
C GLU A 239 -20.82 8.15 7.06
N LEU A 240 -20.23 7.44 6.09
CA LEU A 240 -20.78 6.17 5.59
C LEU A 240 -20.85 5.12 6.71
N ALA A 241 -19.79 4.99 7.50
CA ALA A 241 -19.70 4.03 8.61
C ALA A 241 -20.69 4.33 9.73
N LYS A 242 -20.79 5.59 10.18
CA LYS A 242 -21.79 6.02 11.17
C LYS A 242 -23.22 5.73 10.74
N SER A 243 -23.51 5.83 9.43
CA SER A 243 -24.83 5.49 8.90
C SER A 243 -25.13 3.98 8.99
N VAL A 244 -24.10 3.13 8.87
CA VAL A 244 -24.21 1.68 9.08
C VAL A 244 -24.33 1.36 10.56
N ASP A 245 -23.51 1.99 11.41
CA ASP A 245 -23.44 1.79 12.86
C ASP A 245 -24.72 2.25 13.60
N SER A 246 -25.42 3.26 13.05
CA SER A 246 -26.66 3.81 13.64
C SER A 246 -27.95 3.19 13.12
N SER A 247 -27.90 2.46 12.01
CA SER A 247 -29.08 1.74 11.53
C SER A 247 -29.33 0.52 12.41
N ASP A 248 -30.57 0.34 12.90
CA ASP A 248 -31.07 -0.98 13.30
C ASP A 248 -30.95 -1.85 12.05
N SER A 249 -29.82 -2.54 11.90
CA SER A 249 -29.41 -3.21 10.67
C SER A 249 -30.49 -4.22 10.25
N VAL A 250 -31.37 -3.80 9.34
CA VAL A 250 -32.27 -4.72 8.67
C VAL A 250 -31.42 -5.46 7.65
N GLU A 251 -31.17 -6.73 7.94
CA GLU A 251 -30.36 -7.64 7.11
C GLU A 251 -30.73 -7.46 5.62
N GLY A 252 -29.75 -7.07 4.80
CA GLY A 252 -29.91 -6.86 3.36
C GLY A 252 -30.34 -5.46 2.90
N GLN A 253 -30.48 -4.45 3.78
CA GLN A 253 -30.72 -3.06 3.38
C GLN A 253 -29.49 -2.17 3.60
N VAL A 254 -29.01 -1.55 2.51
CA VAL A 254 -27.99 -0.51 2.57
C VAL A 254 -28.62 0.79 3.12
N PRO A 255 -28.15 1.33 4.26
CA PRO A 255 -28.79 2.46 4.97
C PRO A 255 -28.57 3.82 4.30
N TRP A 256 -27.90 3.84 3.16
CA TRP A 256 -27.55 5.06 2.44
C TRP A 256 -28.64 5.48 1.45
N ASP A 257 -28.93 6.77 1.41
CA ASP A 257 -29.77 7.38 0.38
C ASP A 257 -29.05 7.40 -1.00
N LYS A 258 -29.72 7.94 -2.02
CA LYS A 258 -29.18 7.95 -3.39
C LYS A 258 -27.82 8.66 -3.50
N GLU A 259 -27.62 9.75 -2.76
CA GLU A 259 -26.38 10.52 -2.81
C GLU A 259 -25.25 9.73 -2.14
N TRP A 260 -25.49 9.24 -0.93
CA TRP A 260 -24.51 8.45 -0.18
C TRP A 260 -24.16 7.13 -0.85
N ARG A 261 -25.10 6.50 -1.58
CA ARG A 261 -24.81 5.31 -2.41
C ARG A 261 -23.78 5.60 -3.51
N HIS A 262 -23.89 6.74 -4.18
CA HIS A 262 -22.90 7.14 -5.18
C HIS A 262 -21.55 7.47 -4.51
N MET A 263 -21.60 8.16 -3.39
CA MET A 263 -20.41 8.54 -2.63
C MET A 263 -19.67 7.34 -2.04
N ALA A 264 -20.36 6.25 -1.69
CA ALA A 264 -19.74 5.02 -1.19
C ALA A 264 -18.75 4.42 -2.19
N VAL A 265 -19.21 4.17 -3.42
CA VAL A 265 -18.36 3.63 -4.49
C VAL A 265 -17.24 4.61 -4.86
N LYS A 266 -17.58 5.90 -4.99
CA LYS A 266 -16.60 6.95 -5.33
C LYS A 266 -15.48 7.03 -4.28
N THR A 267 -15.83 7.03 -3.00
CA THR A 267 -14.86 7.12 -1.89
C THR A 267 -13.94 5.90 -1.87
N ALA A 268 -14.48 4.69 -2.07
CA ALA A 268 -13.67 3.48 -2.16
C ALA A 268 -12.69 3.53 -3.34
N VAL A 269 -13.15 3.94 -4.54
CA VAL A 269 -12.28 4.08 -5.73
C VAL A 269 -11.16 5.10 -5.49
N GLU A 270 -11.48 6.27 -4.92
CA GLU A 270 -10.48 7.31 -4.66
C GLU A 270 -9.47 6.88 -3.59
N LEU A 271 -9.89 6.14 -2.56
CA LEU A 271 -8.97 5.52 -1.60
C LEU A 271 -8.02 4.54 -2.29
N PHE A 272 -8.52 3.72 -3.21
CA PHE A 272 -7.71 2.75 -3.97
C PHE A 272 -6.73 3.42 -4.93
N ASP A 273 -7.09 4.56 -5.52
CA ASP A 273 -6.19 5.35 -6.38
C ASP A 273 -5.08 6.00 -5.55
N VAL A 274 -5.41 6.55 -4.37
CA VAL A 274 -4.41 7.13 -3.45
C VAL A 274 -3.45 6.07 -2.92
N SER A 275 -3.94 4.87 -2.57
CA SER A 275 -3.09 3.77 -2.10
C SER A 275 -2.35 3.04 -3.22
N GLY A 276 -2.71 3.24 -4.49
CA GLY A 276 -2.13 2.53 -5.63
C GLY A 276 -2.60 1.08 -5.77
N THR A 277 -3.76 0.73 -5.18
CA THR A 277 -4.29 -0.64 -5.14
C THR A 277 -5.61 -0.75 -5.91
N PRO A 278 -5.64 -0.60 -7.25
CA PRO A 278 -6.88 -0.63 -8.02
C PRO A 278 -7.63 -1.96 -7.80
N GLN A 279 -8.93 -1.85 -7.55
CA GLN A 279 -9.80 -2.99 -7.27
C GLN A 279 -10.81 -3.20 -8.40
N LYS A 280 -11.20 -4.46 -8.60
CA LYS A 280 -12.37 -4.83 -9.40
C LYS A 280 -13.61 -4.98 -8.53
N ASP A 281 -14.78 -4.97 -9.15
CA ASP A 281 -16.08 -5.20 -8.50
C ASP A 281 -16.33 -4.25 -7.32
N VAL A 282 -15.98 -2.97 -7.47
CA VAL A 282 -16.26 -1.93 -6.46
C VAL A 282 -17.74 -1.56 -6.54
N THR A 283 -18.58 -2.40 -5.95
CA THR A 283 -20.03 -2.22 -5.90
C THR A 283 -20.46 -1.66 -4.56
N LEU A 284 -21.66 -1.07 -4.54
CA LEU A 284 -22.29 -0.57 -3.32
C LEU A 284 -22.33 -1.62 -2.20
N GLU A 285 -22.75 -2.83 -2.54
CA GLU A 285 -22.87 -3.97 -1.63
C GLU A 285 -21.51 -4.38 -1.04
N ASN A 286 -20.47 -4.45 -1.87
CA ASN A 286 -19.13 -4.80 -1.38
C ASN A 286 -18.57 -3.72 -0.44
N VAL A 287 -18.79 -2.44 -0.73
CA VAL A 287 -18.40 -1.35 0.16
C VAL A 287 -19.14 -1.45 1.49
N HIS A 288 -20.46 -1.69 1.46
CA HIS A 288 -21.28 -1.86 2.65
C HIS A 288 -20.80 -3.03 3.52
N HIS A 289 -20.66 -4.24 2.95
CA HIS A 289 -20.24 -5.43 3.70
C HIS A 289 -18.84 -5.27 4.31
N VAL A 290 -17.91 -4.56 3.67
CA VAL A 290 -16.59 -4.29 4.24
C VAL A 290 -16.67 -3.35 5.44
N ILE A 291 -17.47 -2.28 5.34
CA ILE A 291 -17.68 -1.34 6.45
C ILE A 291 -18.35 -2.05 7.63
N GLU A 292 -19.41 -2.83 7.36
CA GLU A 292 -20.14 -3.60 8.38
C GLU A 292 -19.26 -4.63 9.07
N ALA A 293 -18.50 -5.42 8.32
CA ALA A 293 -17.56 -6.40 8.88
C ALA A 293 -16.48 -5.73 9.75
N ALA A 294 -16.00 -4.55 9.36
CA ALA A 294 -15.05 -3.78 10.14
C ALA A 294 -15.66 -3.26 11.45
N LEU A 295 -16.85 -2.66 11.42
CA LEU A 295 -17.55 -2.17 12.61
C LEU A 295 -17.84 -3.28 13.62
N ASN A 296 -18.24 -4.46 13.12
CA ASN A 296 -18.59 -5.63 13.92
C ASN A 296 -17.39 -6.49 14.32
N GLN A 297 -16.19 -6.19 13.82
CA GLN A 297 -14.99 -7.01 14.02
C GLN A 297 -15.22 -8.48 13.59
N ASP A 298 -15.97 -8.69 12.51
CA ASP A 298 -16.38 -10.03 12.08
C ASP A 298 -15.21 -10.79 11.43
N GLU A 299 -14.51 -11.55 12.27
CA GLU A 299 -13.38 -12.41 11.92
C GLU A 299 -13.74 -13.49 10.87
N ASN A 300 -15.01 -13.84 10.70
CA ASN A 300 -15.48 -14.86 9.76
C ASN A 300 -16.20 -14.29 8.53
N SER A 301 -16.16 -12.96 8.36
CA SER A 301 -16.82 -12.30 7.24
C SER A 301 -16.30 -12.80 5.88
N THR A 302 -17.21 -12.84 4.90
CA THR A 302 -16.88 -13.11 3.49
C THR A 302 -16.73 -11.83 2.67
N ALA A 303 -16.84 -10.65 3.31
CA ALA A 303 -16.64 -9.36 2.67
C ALA A 303 -15.23 -9.28 2.04
N LYS A 304 -15.10 -8.50 0.96
CA LYS A 304 -13.84 -8.40 0.23
C LYS A 304 -12.70 -7.95 1.15
N MET A 305 -11.55 -8.62 1.05
CA MET A 305 -10.37 -8.29 1.84
C MET A 305 -9.11 -8.43 0.98
N ASN A 306 -8.25 -7.40 1.00
CA ASN A 306 -6.86 -7.28 0.53
C ASN A 306 -6.33 -5.91 0.96
N SER A 307 -5.17 -5.45 0.48
CA SER A 307 -4.61 -4.15 0.92
C SER A 307 -5.55 -2.98 0.61
N GLY A 308 -6.24 -2.97 -0.53
CA GLY A 308 -7.21 -1.93 -0.85
C GLY A 308 -8.39 -1.91 0.12
N TRP A 309 -9.07 -3.05 0.30
CA TRP A 309 -10.24 -3.14 1.17
C TRP A 309 -9.90 -2.95 2.66
N SER A 310 -8.70 -3.35 3.09
CA SER A 310 -8.18 -3.04 4.42
C SER A 310 -8.01 -1.53 4.64
N PHE A 311 -7.64 -0.80 3.59
CA PHE A 311 -7.55 0.66 3.67
C PHE A 311 -8.92 1.32 3.85
N LEU A 312 -9.95 0.82 3.15
CA LEU A 312 -11.33 1.26 3.36
C LEU A 312 -11.80 0.96 4.80
N ALA A 313 -11.57 -0.26 5.30
CA ALA A 313 -11.93 -0.64 6.66
C ALA A 313 -11.26 0.28 7.70
N SER A 314 -9.99 0.60 7.51
CA SER A 314 -9.25 1.53 8.37
C SER A 314 -9.81 2.95 8.32
N ALA A 315 -10.05 3.50 7.13
CA ALA A 315 -10.61 4.84 6.99
C ALA A 315 -12.04 4.95 7.56
N ALA A 316 -12.86 3.92 7.39
CA ALA A 316 -14.23 3.87 7.88
C ALA A 316 -14.32 3.83 9.41
N THR A 317 -13.36 3.19 10.08
CA THR A 317 -13.38 2.96 11.53
C THR A 317 -12.44 3.88 12.31
N SER A 318 -11.74 4.81 11.66
CA SER A 318 -10.76 5.68 12.34
C SER A 318 -11.36 6.61 13.39
N TYR A 319 -12.66 6.90 13.33
CA TYR A 319 -13.33 7.70 14.36
C TYR A 319 -13.47 6.95 15.71
N LEU A 320 -13.33 5.62 15.69
CA LEU A 320 -13.44 4.77 16.87
C LEU A 320 -12.21 4.85 17.79
N ASP A 321 -11.11 5.50 17.38
CA ASP A 321 -9.96 5.81 18.25
C ASP A 321 -10.35 6.55 19.54
N TYR A 322 -11.52 7.21 19.54
CA TYR A 322 -12.03 7.99 20.66
C TYR A 322 -13.22 7.35 21.38
N GLU A 323 -13.59 6.11 21.02
CA GLU A 323 -14.74 5.40 21.58
C GLU A 323 -14.29 4.19 22.42
N GLU A 324 -14.64 4.21 23.72
CA GLU A 324 -14.27 3.13 24.64
C GLU A 324 -14.92 1.79 24.22
N GLY A 325 -14.12 0.72 24.20
CA GLY A 325 -14.59 -0.63 23.86
C GLY A 325 -14.78 -0.89 22.35
N ARG A 326 -14.50 0.09 21.49
CA ARG A 326 -14.53 -0.07 20.03
C ARG A 326 -13.11 -0.31 19.49
N LEU A 327 -13.00 -0.97 18.34
CA LEU A 327 -11.72 -1.31 17.71
C LEU A 327 -11.57 -0.53 16.39
N PRO A 328 -10.79 0.55 16.34
CA PRO A 328 -10.36 1.14 15.08
C PRO A 328 -9.48 0.16 14.30
N MET A 329 -9.76 -0.02 13.01
CA MET A 329 -9.03 -0.94 12.15
C MET A 329 -7.73 -0.30 11.64
N VAL A 330 -6.64 -1.07 11.66
CA VAL A 330 -5.38 -0.69 11.00
C VAL A 330 -5.41 -1.12 9.53
N TRP A 331 -4.80 -0.35 8.64
CA TRP A 331 -4.54 -0.76 7.26
C TRP A 331 -3.46 -1.85 7.24
N TRP A 332 -3.87 -3.10 7.44
CA TRP A 332 -3.01 -4.30 7.43
C TRP A 332 -2.59 -4.69 6.01
N CYS A 333 -1.85 -3.80 5.35
CA CYS A 333 -1.13 -4.09 4.12
C CYS A 333 0.23 -4.74 4.40
N SER A 334 0.91 -5.19 3.35
CA SER A 334 2.24 -5.81 3.46
C SER A 334 3.30 -4.93 4.11
N ARG A 335 3.24 -3.59 4.02
CA ARG A 335 4.20 -2.71 4.71
C ARG A 335 4.04 -2.74 6.21
N VAL A 336 2.81 -2.56 6.68
CA VAL A 336 2.47 -2.62 8.11
C VAL A 336 2.75 -4.01 8.65
N ALA A 337 2.30 -5.05 7.93
CA ALA A 337 2.53 -6.43 8.31
C ALA A 337 4.03 -6.76 8.38
N SER A 338 4.83 -6.39 7.36
CA SER A 338 6.26 -6.68 7.34
C SER A 338 7.02 -5.91 8.41
N SER A 339 6.67 -4.64 8.66
CA SER A 339 7.25 -3.82 9.72
C SER A 339 7.09 -4.43 11.11
N ILE A 340 5.93 -5.04 11.37
CA ILE A 340 5.64 -5.74 12.63
C ILE A 340 6.26 -7.13 12.65
N ILE A 341 5.90 -7.98 11.69
CA ILE A 341 6.25 -9.41 11.68
C ILE A 341 7.75 -9.61 11.68
N SER A 342 8.51 -8.87 10.86
CA SER A 342 9.97 -9.04 10.81
C SER A 342 10.66 -8.73 12.15
N ARG A 343 10.14 -7.78 12.93
CA ARG A 343 10.69 -7.45 14.24
C ARG A 343 10.27 -8.44 15.31
N LEU A 344 9.02 -8.88 15.29
CA LEU A 344 8.55 -9.95 16.19
C LEU A 344 9.28 -11.25 15.92
N ASP A 345 9.45 -11.61 14.65
CA ASP A 345 10.21 -12.78 14.21
C ASP A 345 11.64 -12.75 14.76
N PHE A 346 12.35 -11.64 14.55
CA PHE A 346 13.70 -11.46 15.09
C PHE A 346 13.74 -11.58 16.60
N LEU A 347 12.85 -10.88 17.32
CA LEU A 347 12.80 -10.93 18.78
C LEU A 347 12.53 -12.34 19.30
N LEU A 348 11.59 -13.07 18.68
CA LEU A 348 11.27 -14.45 19.04
C LEU A 348 12.45 -15.39 18.78
N ALA A 349 13.07 -15.29 17.61
CA ALA A 349 14.22 -16.12 17.24
C ALA A 349 15.41 -15.87 18.19
N GLU A 350 15.75 -14.61 18.47
CA GLU A 350 16.80 -14.25 19.42
C GLU A 350 16.48 -14.66 20.86
N ALA A 351 15.19 -14.70 21.23
CA ALA A 351 14.76 -15.24 22.52
C ALA A 351 14.93 -16.77 22.62
N GLY A 352 15.22 -17.45 21.52
CA GLY A 352 15.37 -18.92 21.44
C GLY A 352 14.09 -19.66 21.09
N VAL A 353 13.05 -18.96 20.59
CA VAL A 353 11.84 -19.60 20.07
C VAL A 353 12.16 -20.21 18.70
N THR A 354 11.90 -21.50 18.54
CA THR A 354 12.17 -22.23 17.28
C THR A 354 10.91 -22.51 16.46
N GLU A 355 9.72 -22.39 17.06
CA GLU A 355 8.42 -22.60 16.42
C GLU A 355 7.41 -21.56 16.92
N LEU A 356 6.61 -20.98 16.02
CA LEU A 356 5.67 -19.90 16.35
C LEU A 356 4.53 -20.39 17.27
N GLY A 357 4.03 -21.62 17.11
CA GLY A 357 2.96 -22.19 17.93
C GLY A 357 1.69 -21.32 17.95
N GLU A 358 1.17 -21.02 19.14
CA GLU A 358 0.00 -20.13 19.33
C GLU A 358 0.38 -18.65 19.55
N ARG A 359 1.67 -18.30 19.46
CA ARG A 359 2.14 -16.91 19.61
C ARG A 359 1.52 -16.04 18.52
N PHE A 360 1.04 -14.84 18.87
CA PHE A 360 0.45 -13.90 17.92
C PHE A 360 -0.63 -14.52 17.01
N LYS A 361 -1.53 -15.32 17.60
CA LYS A 361 -2.60 -16.02 16.89
C LYS A 361 -3.33 -15.15 15.86
N ASN A 362 -3.50 -15.69 14.64
CA ASN A 362 -4.12 -15.05 13.48
C ASN A 362 -3.33 -13.89 12.84
N ILE A 363 -2.20 -13.46 13.39
CA ILE A 363 -1.27 -12.56 12.68
C ILE A 363 -0.61 -13.34 11.54
N GLY A 364 -0.52 -12.73 10.37
CA GLY A 364 0.03 -13.41 9.20
C GLY A 364 0.56 -12.46 8.13
N THR A 365 1.40 -13.02 7.26
CA THR A 365 2.11 -12.31 6.19
C THR A 365 1.16 -11.87 5.07
N VAL A 366 1.50 -10.77 4.40
CA VAL A 366 0.78 -10.25 3.23
C VAL A 366 1.77 -10.18 2.05
N PRO A 367 1.42 -10.76 0.88
CA PRO A 367 2.24 -10.69 -0.33
C PRO A 367 2.65 -9.27 -0.70
N GLY A 368 3.88 -9.12 -1.20
CA GLY A 368 4.52 -7.84 -1.44
C GLY A 368 5.71 -7.57 -0.51
N TYR A 369 5.79 -8.26 0.64
CA TYR A 369 6.87 -8.17 1.63
C TYR A 369 7.34 -6.74 1.96
N GLY A 370 6.45 -5.75 2.02
CA GLY A 370 6.81 -4.36 2.37
C GLY A 370 7.13 -3.46 1.18
N GLY A 371 7.11 -4.00 -0.03
CA GLY A 371 7.08 -3.24 -1.27
C GLY A 371 8.36 -3.52 -2.04
N THR A 372 9.34 -2.65 -1.87
CA THR A 372 10.64 -2.75 -2.55
C THR A 372 11.70 -3.49 -1.71
N ARG A 373 11.32 -4.05 -0.55
CA ARG A 373 12.24 -4.67 0.42
C ARG A 373 11.72 -5.99 1.01
N PRO A 374 11.77 -7.08 0.26
CA PRO A 374 11.41 -8.37 0.84
C PRO A 374 12.27 -8.68 2.07
N ARG A 375 11.63 -9.10 3.17
CA ARG A 375 12.31 -9.51 4.41
C ARG A 375 12.27 -11.02 4.57
N GLN A 376 13.39 -11.59 5.01
CA GLN A 376 13.45 -13.01 5.38
C GLN A 376 12.95 -13.18 6.81
N TYR A 377 12.14 -14.21 7.03
CA TYR A 377 11.69 -14.63 8.36
C TYR A 377 12.42 -15.90 8.77
N THR A 378 12.73 -15.99 10.06
CA THR A 378 13.34 -17.16 10.70
C THR A 378 12.30 -18.19 11.06
N LEU A 379 11.13 -17.75 11.53
CA LEU A 379 10.00 -18.60 11.87
C LEU A 379 9.02 -18.71 10.70
N GLU A 380 8.25 -19.81 10.69
CA GLU A 380 7.17 -20.01 9.72
C GLU A 380 5.92 -19.24 10.14
N TRP A 381 5.77 -18.01 9.63
CA TRP A 381 4.56 -17.21 9.83
C TRP A 381 3.45 -17.62 8.84
N PRO A 382 2.18 -17.75 9.30
CA PRO A 382 1.09 -18.14 8.42
C PRO A 382 0.76 -17.03 7.41
N ALA A 383 0.16 -17.40 6.28
CA ALA A 383 -0.35 -16.43 5.31
C ALA A 383 -1.60 -15.74 5.87
N GLY A 384 -1.53 -14.41 6.02
CA GLY A 384 -2.62 -13.56 6.52
C GLY A 384 -3.37 -12.80 5.42
N TYR A 385 -3.01 -13.01 4.16
CA TYR A 385 -3.58 -12.28 3.04
C TYR A 385 -5.05 -12.58 2.81
N ARG A 386 -5.84 -11.52 2.58
CA ARG A 386 -7.29 -11.60 2.30
C ARG A 386 -8.09 -12.26 3.42
N SER A 387 -7.64 -12.11 4.68
CA SER A 387 -8.23 -12.72 5.87
C SER A 387 -8.78 -11.68 6.84
N TRP A 388 -10.07 -11.76 7.18
CA TRP A 388 -10.67 -10.93 8.23
C TRP A 388 -10.12 -11.26 9.62
N LYS A 389 -9.81 -12.53 9.90
CA LYS A 389 -9.13 -12.94 11.15
C LYS A 389 -7.83 -12.17 11.34
N THR A 390 -7.03 -12.08 10.29
CA THR A 390 -5.75 -11.35 10.32
C THR A 390 -5.96 -9.85 10.40
N GLN A 391 -6.92 -9.28 9.67
CA GLN A 391 -7.27 -7.87 9.75
C GLN A 391 -7.65 -7.44 11.18
N VAL A 392 -8.51 -8.22 11.84
CA VAL A 392 -8.95 -7.96 13.22
C VAL A 392 -7.80 -8.16 14.20
N ALA A 393 -7.04 -9.25 14.09
CA ALA A 393 -5.89 -9.52 14.96
C ALA A 393 -4.80 -8.45 14.83
N GLY A 394 -4.47 -8.03 13.61
CA GLY A 394 -3.53 -6.95 13.34
C GLY A 394 -3.99 -5.61 13.90
N SER A 395 -5.30 -5.33 13.86
CA SER A 395 -5.88 -4.13 14.46
C SER A 395 -5.84 -4.14 15.99
N LYS A 396 -6.04 -5.31 16.62
CA LYS A 396 -5.86 -5.51 18.07
C LYS A 396 -4.41 -5.26 18.48
N LEU A 397 -3.45 -5.82 17.75
CA LEU A 397 -2.01 -5.61 18.00
C LEU A 397 -1.63 -4.13 17.83
N ALA A 398 -2.07 -3.48 16.76
CA ALA A 398 -1.82 -2.05 16.57
C ALA A 398 -2.42 -1.18 17.69
N ASN A 399 -3.59 -1.55 18.23
CA ASN A 399 -4.18 -0.87 19.39
C ASN A 399 -3.34 -1.06 20.66
N GLN A 400 -2.72 -2.23 20.84
CA GLN A 400 -1.77 -2.44 21.94
C GLN A 400 -0.54 -1.53 21.78
N ILE A 401 -0.02 -1.34 20.56
CA ILE A 401 1.05 -0.38 20.28
C ILE A 401 0.61 1.04 20.66
N VAL A 402 -0.58 1.48 20.21
CA VAL A 402 -1.15 2.79 20.57
C VAL A 402 -1.25 2.97 22.08
N HIS A 403 -1.72 1.93 22.79
CA HIS A 403 -1.81 1.95 24.25
C HIS A 403 -0.43 2.16 24.88
N ILE A 404 0.57 1.35 24.50
CA ILE A 404 1.94 1.43 25.00
C ILE A 404 2.53 2.84 24.78
N LEU A 405 2.39 3.39 23.57
CA LEU A 405 2.87 4.72 23.22
C LEU A 405 2.26 5.83 24.08
N ASN A 406 0.99 5.67 24.48
CA ASN A 406 0.25 6.68 25.24
C ASN A 406 0.43 6.57 26.76
N THR A 407 0.67 5.37 27.30
CA THR A 407 0.60 5.09 28.75
C THR A 407 1.93 4.71 29.40
N GLU A 408 2.91 4.21 28.65
CA GLU A 408 4.14 3.73 29.27
C GLU A 408 4.98 4.89 29.83
N THR A 409 5.52 4.68 31.03
CA THR A 409 6.36 5.66 31.73
C THR A 409 7.73 5.09 32.04
N LYS A 410 8.72 5.98 32.09
CA LYS A 410 10.06 5.68 32.60
C LYS A 410 10.01 5.55 34.12
N ALA A 411 11.08 5.02 34.73
CA ALA A 411 11.19 4.87 36.18
C ALA A 411 11.05 6.20 36.96
N ASN A 412 11.32 7.34 36.32
CA ASN A 412 11.16 8.68 36.89
C ASN A 412 9.71 9.23 36.80
N GLY A 413 8.77 8.47 36.25
CA GLY A 413 7.37 8.86 36.08
C GLY A 413 7.07 9.69 34.82
N GLU A 414 8.08 10.05 34.02
CA GLU A 414 7.86 10.73 32.74
C GLU A 414 7.33 9.75 31.69
N LYS A 415 6.52 10.25 30.74
CA LYS A 415 6.12 9.44 29.57
C LYS A 415 7.36 8.93 28.85
N ARG A 416 7.35 7.65 28.50
CA ARG A 416 8.47 7.02 27.78
C ARG A 416 8.61 7.60 26.38
N TYR A 417 7.50 7.64 25.65
CA TYR A 417 7.46 8.02 24.24
C TYR A 417 6.97 9.45 24.07
N ALA A 418 7.50 10.12 23.04
CA ALA A 418 7.03 11.43 22.64
C ALA A 418 5.57 11.35 22.14
N PRO A 419 4.75 12.39 22.37
CA PRO A 419 3.39 12.43 21.84
C PRO A 419 3.38 12.45 20.31
N MET A 420 2.23 12.13 19.74
CA MET A 420 2.06 12.07 18.29
C MET A 420 2.02 13.49 17.70
N PRO A 421 2.87 13.83 16.73
CA PRO A 421 2.79 15.10 16.02
C PRO A 421 1.54 15.16 15.15
N LEU A 422 0.87 16.30 15.11
CA LEU A 422 -0.33 16.52 14.29
C LEU A 422 0.02 17.14 12.92
N PRO A 423 -0.75 16.84 11.86
CA PRO A 423 -0.43 17.30 10.49
C PRO A 423 -0.39 18.82 10.34
N ALA A 424 -1.26 19.53 11.06
CA ALA A 424 -1.35 20.99 11.07
C ALA A 424 -0.39 21.66 12.09
N GLY A 425 0.47 20.87 12.75
CA GLY A 425 1.31 21.30 13.87
C GLY A 425 0.67 21.02 15.23
N GLY A 426 1.51 20.99 16.27
CA GLY A 426 1.12 20.56 17.62
C GLY A 426 1.26 19.06 17.84
N GLU A 427 0.80 18.60 18.99
CA GLU A 427 0.97 17.22 19.46
C GLU A 427 -0.31 16.71 20.13
N GLY A 428 -0.56 15.41 20.06
CA GLY A 428 -1.72 14.74 20.64
C GLY A 428 -1.43 13.30 21.07
N PRO A 429 -2.43 12.58 21.60
CA PRO A 429 -2.30 11.15 21.84
C PRO A 429 -2.07 10.40 20.51
N TRP A 430 -1.33 9.30 20.57
CA TRP A 430 -1.21 8.39 19.44
C TRP A 430 -2.56 7.76 19.10
N THR A 431 -2.84 7.67 17.80
CA THR A 431 -4.02 6.99 17.22
C THR A 431 -3.58 5.81 16.35
N ILE A 432 -4.51 4.95 15.96
CA ILE A 432 -4.22 3.89 14.99
C ILE A 432 -3.71 4.46 13.68
N THR A 433 -4.28 5.57 13.20
CA THR A 433 -3.83 6.21 11.97
C THR A 433 -2.39 6.71 12.07
N GLY A 434 -1.98 7.32 13.20
CA GLY A 434 -0.59 7.74 13.41
C GLY A 434 0.40 6.57 13.43
N VAL A 435 0.08 5.52 14.19
CA VAL A 435 0.89 4.29 14.25
C VAL A 435 0.99 3.62 12.88
N GLN A 436 -0.13 3.53 12.16
CA GLN A 436 -0.18 2.99 10.81
C GLN A 436 0.77 3.71 9.86
N ARG A 437 0.85 5.04 9.89
CA ARG A 437 1.73 5.82 9.00
C ARG A 437 3.20 5.52 9.27
N VAL A 438 3.60 5.43 10.55
CA VAL A 438 4.96 5.04 10.92
C VAL A 438 5.26 3.63 10.39
N LEU A 439 4.41 2.65 10.71
CA LEU A 439 4.61 1.26 10.30
C LEU A 439 4.61 1.08 8.78
N PHE A 440 3.79 1.85 8.07
CA PHE A 440 3.73 1.85 6.61
C PHE A 440 5.02 2.39 5.98
N SER A 441 5.61 3.45 6.55
CA SER A 441 6.91 3.99 6.10
C SER A 441 8.05 3.05 6.44
N ASP A 442 7.98 2.38 7.59
CA ASP A 442 8.99 1.44 8.07
C ASP A 442 9.06 0.12 7.28
N GLY A 443 7.95 -0.26 6.65
CA GLY A 443 7.91 -1.42 5.78
C GLY A 443 8.54 -1.17 4.41
N TYR A 444 8.82 0.09 4.06
CA TYR A 444 9.38 0.52 2.77
C TYR A 444 10.92 0.53 2.74
#